data_AF-A0A7S3IYG6-F1
#
_entry.id   AF-A0A7S3IYG6-F1
#
_cell.length_a   1.000
_cell.length_b   1.000
_cell.length_c   1.000
_cell.angle_alpha   90.00
_cell.angle_beta   90.00
_cell.angle_gamma   90.00
#
_symmetry.space_group_name_H-M   'P 1'
#
loop_
_entity.id
_entity.type
_entity.pdbx_description
1 polymer ?
#
loop_
_entity_poly.entity_id
_entity_poly.type
_entity_poly.pdbx_seq_one_letter_code
_entity_poly.pdbx_strand_id
1 'polypeptide(L)'
;MIPQVKEMFKLTNGRNMAGAKTIQLLTRCVNNMGTFELIAPALKSLGQDHVKMNIRRQYLDLFEDVFIKTLSQVLRDEWNSELKRIFTKLYTLVKNTMMGDQSDDEQICDLCRRAQPVFVVGHDNPIMRMREDYLPDFLKDLKRDFQKNREYFSVLKINSKFVQ
;
A
#
# COMPACT_ATOMS: atom_id res chain seq x y z
N MET A 1 -3.52 18.86 5.43
CA MET A 1 -3.39 17.52 4.82
C MET A 1 -2.05 17.48 4.09
N ILE A 2 -1.26 16.43 4.28
CA ILE A 2 0.09 16.34 3.69
C ILE A 2 -0.02 16.21 2.16
N PRO A 3 0.66 17.04 1.35
CA PRO A 3 0.51 17.06 -0.11
C PRO A 3 0.76 15.69 -0.78
N GLN A 4 1.72 14.92 -0.25
CA GLN A 4 2.09 13.59 -0.75
C GLN A 4 0.93 12.58 -0.64
N VAL A 5 0.12 12.66 0.43
CA VAL A 5 -1.05 11.79 0.63
C VAL A 5 -2.16 12.13 -0.37
N LYS A 6 -2.30 13.41 -0.76
CA LYS A 6 -3.32 13.86 -1.72
C LYS A 6 -3.13 13.24 -3.10
N GLU A 7 -1.88 13.05 -3.53
CA GLU A 7 -1.54 12.43 -4.81
C GLU A 7 -1.97 10.95 -4.87
N MET A 8 -1.93 10.22 -3.75
CA MET A 8 -2.31 8.80 -3.68
C MET A 8 -3.80 8.55 -4.01
N PHE A 9 -4.66 9.53 -3.73
CA PHE A 9 -6.10 9.45 -4.00
C PHE A 9 -6.50 9.98 -5.38
N LYS A 10 -5.55 10.43 -6.22
CA LYS A 10 -5.87 10.86 -7.60
C LYS A 10 -6.09 9.69 -8.55
N LEU A 11 -5.49 8.53 -8.27
CA LEU A 11 -5.56 7.32 -9.10
C LEU A 11 -6.72 6.38 -8.75
N THR A 12 -7.41 6.64 -7.64
CA THR A 12 -8.58 5.87 -7.20
C THR A 12 -9.85 6.71 -7.43
N ASN A 13 -10.98 6.07 -7.75
CA ASN A 13 -12.28 6.72 -8.05
C ASN A 13 -12.89 7.43 -6.81
N GLY A 14 -12.22 8.49 -6.33
CA GLY A 14 -12.70 9.41 -5.31
C GLY A 14 -12.30 9.08 -3.88
N ARG A 15 -11.89 10.12 -3.14
CA ARG A 15 -11.55 10.09 -1.70
C ARG A 15 -12.70 9.54 -0.83
N ASN A 16 -13.94 9.73 -1.26
CA ASN A 16 -15.13 9.34 -0.50
C ASN A 16 -15.30 7.80 -0.42
N MET A 17 -14.96 7.08 -1.49
CA MET A 17 -15.03 5.62 -1.53
C MET A 17 -13.97 4.97 -0.64
N ALA A 18 -12.76 5.53 -0.62
CA ALA A 18 -11.70 5.05 0.26
C ALA A 18 -12.06 5.28 1.73
N GLY A 19 -12.58 6.47 2.08
CA GLY A 19 -13.04 6.76 3.44
C GLY A 19 -14.14 5.81 3.92
N ALA A 20 -15.17 5.58 3.09
CA ALA A 20 -16.25 4.65 3.42
C ALA A 20 -15.74 3.20 3.65
N LYS A 21 -14.83 2.72 2.79
CA LYS A 21 -14.21 1.39 2.94
C LYS A 21 -13.37 1.27 4.21
N THR A 22 -12.63 2.33 4.56
CA THR A 22 -11.86 2.37 5.81
C THR A 22 -12.77 2.26 7.03
N ILE A 23 -13.86 3.04 7.08
CA ILE A 23 -14.82 2.97 8.18
C ILE A 23 -15.49 1.59 8.25
N GLN A 24 -15.94 1.04 7.12
CA GLN A 24 -16.53 -0.30 7.08
C GLN A 24 -15.56 -1.38 7.58
N LEU A 25 -14.29 -1.31 7.20
CA LEU A 25 -13.27 -2.23 7.69
C LEU A 25 -13.10 -2.11 9.21
N LEU A 26 -12.96 -0.89 9.73
CA LEU A 26 -12.79 -0.66 11.16
C LEU A 26 -14.02 -1.11 11.96
N THR A 27 -15.24 -0.85 11.47
CA THR A 27 -16.47 -1.40 12.06
C THR A 27 -16.44 -2.92 12.10
N ARG A 28 -15.98 -3.58 11.02
CA ARG A 28 -15.84 -5.03 10.99
C ARG A 28 -14.82 -5.52 12.01
N CYS A 29 -13.70 -4.82 12.19
CA CYS A 29 -12.70 -5.15 13.22
C CYS A 29 -13.28 -5.01 14.64
N VAL A 30 -14.01 -3.91 14.93
CA VAL A 30 -14.69 -3.72 16.23
C VAL A 30 -15.68 -4.85 16.50
N ASN A 31 -16.51 -5.20 15.52
CA ASN A 31 -17.55 -6.22 15.67
C ASN A 31 -17.01 -7.64 15.86
N ASN A 32 -15.73 -7.87 15.59
CA ASN A 32 -15.10 -9.18 15.65
C ASN A 32 -13.85 -9.15 16.55
N MET A 33 -13.81 -8.27 17.56
CA MET A 33 -12.66 -8.21 18.49
C MET A 33 -12.41 -9.54 19.22
N GLY A 34 -13.46 -10.33 19.48
CA GLY A 34 -13.34 -11.67 20.09
C GLY A 34 -12.99 -12.79 19.10
N THR A 35 -12.95 -12.50 17.80
CA THR A 35 -12.72 -13.45 16.71
C THR A 35 -11.81 -12.85 15.64
N PHE A 36 -10.84 -12.03 16.07
CA PHE A 36 -10.01 -11.23 15.17
C PHE A 36 -9.20 -12.10 14.20
N GLU A 37 -8.85 -13.32 14.61
CA GLU A 37 -8.15 -14.34 13.85
C GLU A 37 -8.89 -14.68 12.54
N LEU A 38 -10.22 -14.58 12.51
CA LEU A 38 -11.03 -14.81 11.32
C LEU A 38 -10.87 -13.69 10.28
N ILE A 39 -10.50 -12.48 10.72
CA ILE A 39 -10.33 -11.31 9.85
C ILE A 39 -8.86 -11.10 9.47
N ALA A 40 -7.92 -11.60 10.28
CA ALA A 40 -6.50 -11.44 10.06
C ALA A 40 -6.02 -11.81 8.63
N PRO A 41 -6.49 -12.89 7.98
CA PRO A 41 -6.11 -13.19 6.58
C PRO A 41 -6.55 -12.11 5.58
N ALA A 42 -7.75 -11.56 5.76
CA ALA A 42 -8.26 -10.49 4.90
C ALA A 42 -7.47 -9.19 5.11
N LEU A 43 -7.07 -8.88 6.34
CA LEU A 43 -6.21 -7.74 6.65
C LEU A 43 -4.81 -7.90 6.04
N LYS A 44 -4.22 -9.09 6.11
CA LYS A 44 -2.93 -9.37 5.47
C LYS A 44 -2.99 -9.18 3.95
N SER A 45 -4.04 -9.69 3.30
CA SER A 45 -4.28 -9.48 1.87
C SER A 45 -4.41 -7.99 1.53
N LEU A 46 -5.18 -7.25 2.35
CA LEU A 46 -5.31 -5.80 2.19
C LEU A 46 -3.96 -5.08 2.35
N GLY A 47 -3.12 -5.50 3.29
CA GLY A 47 -1.77 -4.98 3.49
C GLY A 47 -0.87 -5.20 2.28
N GLN A 48 -0.92 -6.39 1.66
CA GLN A 48 -0.20 -6.66 0.41
C GLN A 48 -0.63 -5.71 -0.71
N ASP A 49 -1.92 -5.38 -0.80
CA ASP A 49 -2.42 -4.42 -1.78
C ASP A 49 -1.95 -2.99 -1.47
N HIS A 50 -1.83 -2.60 -0.20
CA HIS A 50 -1.22 -1.31 0.17
C HIS A 50 0.25 -1.24 -0.26
N VAL A 51 1.02 -2.31 -0.06
CA VAL A 51 2.40 -2.41 -0.56
C VAL A 51 2.46 -2.32 -2.09
N LYS A 52 1.57 -3.02 -2.82
CA LYS A 52 1.48 -2.92 -4.29
C LYS A 52 1.15 -1.50 -4.78
N MET A 53 0.42 -0.72 -3.98
CA MET A 53 0.11 0.69 -4.24
C MET A 53 1.21 1.65 -3.78
N ASN A 54 2.34 1.12 -3.31
CA ASN A 54 3.47 1.88 -2.79
C ASN A 54 3.12 2.72 -1.54
N ILE A 55 2.17 2.24 -0.74
CA ILE A 55 1.80 2.83 0.55
C ILE A 55 2.71 2.20 1.62
N ARG A 56 3.56 3.04 2.21
CA ARG A 56 4.48 2.70 3.31
C ARG A 56 3.83 2.77 4.69
N ARG A 57 4.42 2.11 5.69
CA ARG A 57 3.92 2.07 7.06
C ARG A 57 3.81 3.46 7.68
N GLN A 58 4.80 4.32 7.44
CA GLN A 58 4.77 5.74 7.85
C GLN A 58 3.46 6.49 7.51
N TYR A 59 2.77 6.14 6.41
CA TYR A 59 1.50 6.80 6.06
C TYR A 59 0.32 6.28 6.88
N LEU A 60 0.40 5.04 7.36
CA LEU A 60 -0.56 4.47 8.31
C LEU A 60 -0.36 5.08 9.70
N ASP A 61 0.89 5.32 10.11
CA ASP A 61 1.17 6.02 11.37
C ASP A 61 0.59 7.45 11.36
N LEU A 62 0.75 8.18 10.26
CA LEU A 62 0.12 9.50 10.09
C LEU A 62 -1.41 9.44 10.10
N PHE A 63 -2.00 8.34 9.62
CA PHE A 63 -3.45 8.17 9.62
C PHE A 63 -3.99 7.91 11.04
N GLU A 64 -3.23 7.25 11.91
CA GLU A 64 -3.60 6.99 13.30
C GLU A 64 -4.00 8.28 14.04
N ASP A 65 -3.14 9.29 13.99
CA ASP A 65 -3.37 10.57 14.66
C ASP A 65 -4.63 11.27 14.14
N VAL A 66 -4.82 11.26 12.82
CA VAL A 66 -6.00 11.85 12.17
C VAL A 66 -7.26 11.08 12.55
N PHE A 67 -7.19 9.76 12.59
CA PHE A 67 -8.31 8.90 12.95
C PHE A 67 -8.76 9.13 14.40
N ILE A 68 -7.83 9.12 15.35
CA ILE A 68 -8.12 9.37 16.77
C ILE A 68 -8.68 10.78 16.97
N LYS A 69 -8.09 11.79 16.31
CA LYS A 69 -8.63 13.16 16.35
C LYS A 69 -10.04 13.23 15.80
N THR A 70 -10.32 12.54 14.70
CA THR A 70 -11.66 12.50 14.09
C THR A 70 -12.68 11.87 15.04
N LEU A 71 -12.34 10.76 15.70
CA LEU A 71 -13.21 10.13 16.71
C LEU A 71 -13.52 11.08 17.86
N SER A 72 -12.52 11.79 18.38
CA SER A 72 -12.75 12.78 19.46
C SER A 72 -13.71 13.90 19.05
N GLN A 73 -13.65 14.34 17.78
CA GLN A 73 -14.51 15.40 17.26
C GLN A 73 -15.94 14.92 17.03
N VAL A 74 -16.13 13.67 16.64
CA VAL A 74 -17.45 13.07 16.39
C VAL A 74 -18.14 12.70 17.69
N LEU A 75 -17.43 12.09 18.64
CA LEU A 75 -17.99 11.61 19.91
C LEU A 75 -18.14 12.73 20.95
N ARG A 76 -17.39 13.83 20.82
CA ARG A 76 -17.50 15.02 21.68
C ARG A 76 -17.48 14.67 23.16
N ASP A 77 -18.60 14.84 23.86
CA ASP A 77 -18.72 14.66 25.31
C ASP A 77 -18.60 13.18 25.73
N GLU A 78 -18.87 12.25 24.81
CA GLU A 78 -18.68 10.81 25.04
C GLU A 78 -17.20 10.39 24.94
N TRP A 79 -16.33 11.25 24.39
CA TRP A 79 -14.92 10.94 24.21
C TRP A 79 -14.14 10.99 25.53
N ASN A 80 -13.45 9.90 25.85
CA ASN A 80 -12.65 9.79 27.08
C ASN A 80 -11.32 9.05 26.84
N SER A 81 -10.48 9.02 27.87
CA SER A 81 -9.15 8.40 27.81
C SER A 81 -9.18 6.90 27.57
N GLU A 82 -10.23 6.21 28.02
CA GLU A 82 -10.40 4.79 27.79
C GLU A 82 -10.72 4.49 26.31
N LEU A 83 -11.65 5.24 25.71
CA LEU A 83 -11.95 5.12 24.28
C LEU A 83 -10.73 5.41 23.43
N LYS A 84 -9.96 6.46 23.75
CA LYS A 84 -8.68 6.75 23.08
C LYS A 84 -7.77 5.54 23.11
N ARG A 85 -7.54 4.95 24.29
CA ARG A 85 -6.67 3.79 24.48
C ARG A 85 -7.17 2.58 23.67
N ILE A 86 -8.47 2.29 23.68
CA ILE A 86 -9.04 1.15 22.97
C ILE A 86 -8.88 1.31 21.46
N PHE A 87 -9.26 2.47 20.90
CA PHE A 87 -9.16 2.71 19.47
C PHE A 87 -7.71 2.77 18.98
N THR A 88 -6.78 3.32 19.76
CA THR A 88 -5.34 3.27 19.48
C THR A 88 -4.84 1.83 19.41
N LYS A 89 -5.21 0.98 20.39
CA LYS A 89 -4.85 -0.44 20.39
C LYS A 89 -5.43 -1.20 19.20
N LEU A 90 -6.71 -0.96 18.89
CA LEU A 90 -7.38 -1.57 17.75
C LEU A 90 -6.69 -1.18 16.43
N TYR A 91 -6.43 0.12 16.24
CA TYR A 91 -5.75 0.60 15.04
C TYR A 91 -4.34 0.01 14.92
N THR A 92 -3.57 0.00 16.02
CA THR A 92 -2.25 -0.61 16.07
C THR A 92 -2.30 -2.09 15.69
N LEU A 93 -3.27 -2.85 16.22
CA LEU A 93 -3.46 -4.25 15.87
C LEU A 93 -3.74 -4.45 14.38
N VAL A 94 -4.64 -3.63 13.81
CA VAL A 94 -4.96 -3.68 12.37
C VAL A 94 -3.73 -3.34 11.53
N LYS A 95 -3.04 -2.23 11.84
CA LYS A 95 -1.82 -1.78 11.18
C LYS A 95 -0.75 -2.87 11.18
N ASN A 96 -0.46 -3.46 12.34
CA ASN A 96 0.53 -4.52 12.50
C ASN A 96 0.12 -5.79 11.75
N THR A 97 -1.18 -6.11 11.72
CA THR A 97 -1.68 -7.26 10.96
C THR A 97 -1.55 -7.06 9.45
N MET A 98 -1.77 -5.83 8.97
CA MET A 98 -1.66 -5.48 7.56
C MET A 98 -0.21 -5.47 7.07
N MET A 99 0.68 -4.76 7.77
CA MET A 99 2.06 -4.54 7.30
C MET A 99 3.06 -5.56 7.87
N GLY A 100 2.64 -6.40 8.82
CA GLY A 100 3.54 -7.21 9.62
C GLY A 100 4.42 -6.34 10.53
N ASP A 101 5.45 -6.96 11.11
CA ASP A 101 6.52 -6.25 11.83
C ASP A 101 7.64 -5.83 10.88
N GLN A 102 7.30 -5.57 9.61
CA GLN A 102 8.24 -5.01 8.65
C GLN A 102 8.64 -3.63 9.17
N SER A 103 9.90 -3.52 9.63
CA SER A 103 10.61 -2.26 9.63
C SER A 103 10.51 -1.70 8.21
N ASP A 104 10.25 -0.40 8.08
CA ASP A 104 10.43 0.31 6.82
C ASP A 104 11.93 0.31 6.48
N ASP A 105 12.55 -0.87 6.32
CA ASP A 105 13.90 -0.98 5.80
C ASP A 105 13.81 -0.36 4.40
N GLU A 106 14.47 0.78 4.23
CA GLU A 106 14.65 1.40 2.93
C GLU A 106 15.23 0.33 2.02
N GLN A 107 14.37 -0.28 1.21
CA GLN A 107 14.77 -1.35 0.32
C GLN A 107 15.56 -0.69 -0.80
N ILE A 108 16.84 -0.46 -0.53
CA ILE A 108 17.78 0.12 -1.47
C ILE A 108 17.98 -0.93 -2.55
N CYS A 109 17.66 -0.58 -3.79
CA CYS A 109 17.88 -1.49 -4.91
C CYS A 109 19.38 -1.73 -5.09
N ASP A 110 19.86 -2.97 -5.00
CA ASP A 110 21.27 -3.30 -5.15
C ASP A 110 21.87 -2.84 -6.49
N LEU A 111 21.04 -2.83 -7.54
CA LEU A 111 21.47 -2.44 -8.89
C LEU A 111 21.60 -0.92 -9.07
N CYS A 112 20.77 -0.10 -8.40
CA CYS A 112 20.75 1.34 -8.64
C CYS A 112 21.01 2.20 -7.39
N ARG A 113 21.21 1.58 -6.23
CA ARG A 113 21.48 2.19 -4.91
C ARG A 113 20.56 3.35 -4.54
N ARG A 114 19.33 3.34 -5.05
CA ARG A 114 18.28 4.30 -4.70
C ARG A 114 17.41 3.70 -3.61
N ALA A 115 16.96 4.52 -2.66
CA ALA A 115 15.96 4.19 -1.64
C ALA A 115 14.57 3.81 -2.22
N GLN A 116 14.43 3.89 -3.55
CA GLN A 116 13.34 3.31 -4.31
C GLN A 116 13.95 2.56 -5.51
N PRO A 117 13.82 1.23 -5.58
CA PRO A 117 13.99 0.53 -6.85
C PRO A 117 12.98 1.15 -7.80
N VAL A 118 13.44 1.67 -8.94
CA VAL A 118 12.56 2.09 -10.04
C VAL A 118 11.69 0.89 -10.51
N PHE A 119 12.09 -0.32 -10.12
CA PHE A 119 11.49 -1.60 -10.46
C PHE A 119 11.37 -2.48 -9.21
N VAL A 120 10.34 -2.30 -8.38
CA VAL A 120 9.89 -3.37 -7.47
C VAL A 120 9.03 -4.32 -8.31
N VAL A 121 9.63 -5.41 -8.78
CA VAL A 121 9.05 -6.29 -9.79
C VAL A 121 8.42 -7.51 -9.12
N GLY A 122 7.12 -7.43 -8.81
CA GLY A 122 6.32 -8.63 -8.55
C GLY A 122 5.72 -9.22 -9.83
N HIS A 123 5.35 -8.36 -10.79
CA HIS A 123 4.73 -8.76 -12.06
C HIS A 123 5.09 -7.78 -13.18
N ASP A 124 5.35 -8.32 -14.38
CA ASP A 124 5.94 -7.72 -15.60
C ASP A 124 5.22 -6.51 -16.25
N ASN A 125 4.32 -5.80 -15.56
CA ASN A 125 3.66 -4.61 -16.10
C ASN A 125 4.29 -3.21 -15.81
N PRO A 126 5.52 -3.01 -15.26
CA PRO A 126 6.01 -1.66 -14.94
C PRO A 126 6.37 -0.82 -16.17
N ILE A 127 6.80 -1.44 -17.27
CA ILE A 127 7.17 -0.72 -18.49
C ILE A 127 5.99 0.07 -19.08
N MET A 128 4.75 -0.38 -18.78
CA MET A 128 3.53 0.31 -19.19
C MET A 128 3.25 1.59 -18.41
N ARG A 129 3.79 1.74 -17.19
CA ARG A 129 3.45 2.85 -16.29
C ARG A 129 4.36 4.07 -16.44
N MET A 130 5.48 3.95 -17.15
CA MET A 130 6.40 5.06 -17.41
C MET A 130 5.96 5.88 -18.63
N ARG A 131 5.96 7.21 -18.49
CA ARG A 131 5.86 8.13 -19.64
C ARG A 131 7.06 7.90 -20.55
N GLU A 132 6.81 7.84 -21.86
CA GLU A 132 7.84 7.52 -22.85
C GLU A 132 8.97 8.55 -22.90
N ASP A 133 8.67 9.79 -22.50
CA ASP A 133 9.62 10.92 -22.47
C ASP A 133 10.85 10.66 -21.59
N TYR A 134 10.73 9.77 -20.60
CA TYR A 134 11.82 9.45 -19.65
C TYR A 134 12.48 8.10 -19.93
N LEU A 135 12.04 7.37 -20.96
CA LEU A 135 12.62 6.08 -21.33
C LEU A 135 13.75 6.30 -22.35
N PRO A 136 14.91 5.62 -22.21
CA PRO A 136 15.86 5.45 -23.30
C PRO A 136 15.21 4.69 -24.47
N ASP A 137 15.69 4.90 -25.69
CA ASP A 137 15.07 4.33 -26.90
C ASP A 137 14.97 2.80 -26.84
N PHE A 138 15.99 2.13 -26.29
CA PHE A 138 15.95 0.69 -26.03
C PHE A 138 14.74 0.25 -25.19
N LEU A 139 14.39 0.99 -24.14
CA LEU A 139 13.25 0.66 -23.29
C LEU A 139 11.91 1.00 -23.97
N LYS A 140 11.87 2.00 -24.86
CA LYS A 140 10.68 2.28 -25.68
C LYS A 140 10.41 1.15 -26.67
N ASP A 141 11.47 0.64 -27.30
CA ASP A 141 11.37 -0.49 -28.23
C ASP A 141 10.96 -1.77 -27.49
N LEU A 142 11.56 -2.04 -26.32
CA LEU A 142 11.17 -3.17 -25.48
C LEU A 142 9.70 -3.08 -25.02
N LYS A 143 9.22 -1.87 -24.66
CA LYS A 143 7.81 -1.62 -24.30
C LYS A 143 6.87 -1.94 -25.46
N ARG A 144 7.23 -1.48 -26.67
CA ARG A 144 6.47 -1.70 -27.90
C ARG A 144 6.44 -3.17 -28.28
N ASP A 145 7.56 -3.86 -28.14
CA ASP A 145 7.66 -5.28 -28.45
C ASP A 145 6.90 -6.15 -27.43
N PHE A 146 6.86 -5.74 -26.16
CA PHE A 146 6.03 -6.37 -25.14
C PHE A 146 4.52 -6.21 -25.45
N GLN A 147 4.10 -5.00 -25.84
CA GLN A 147 2.71 -4.75 -26.27
C GLN A 147 2.31 -5.57 -27.51
N LYS A 148 3.27 -5.84 -28.40
CA LYS A 148 3.09 -6.67 -29.60
C LYS A 148 3.25 -8.17 -29.32
N ASN A 149 3.47 -8.57 -28.07
CA ASN A 149 3.58 -9.95 -27.61
C ASN A 149 4.59 -10.79 -28.43
N ARG A 150 5.77 -10.21 -28.70
CA ARG A 150 6.82 -10.88 -29.49
C ARG A 150 7.32 -12.15 -28.80
N GLU A 151 7.59 -13.19 -29.58
CA GLU A 151 7.88 -14.53 -29.06
C GLU A 151 9.09 -14.61 -28.12
N TYR A 152 10.12 -13.78 -28.33
CA TYR A 152 11.36 -13.83 -27.54
C TYR A 152 11.20 -13.40 -26.07
N PHE A 153 10.07 -12.78 -25.69
CA PHE A 153 9.79 -12.53 -24.27
C PHE A 153 9.56 -13.82 -23.47
N SER A 154 9.11 -14.89 -24.11
CA SER A 154 9.01 -16.21 -23.47
C SER A 154 10.39 -16.74 -23.04
N VAL A 155 11.44 -16.43 -23.81
CA VAL A 155 12.83 -16.81 -23.52
C VAL A 155 13.40 -15.93 -22.41
N LEU A 156 13.11 -14.63 -22.40
CA LEU A 156 13.54 -13.72 -21.33
C LEU A 156 12.93 -14.09 -19.96
N LYS A 157 11.67 -14.54 -19.92
CA LYS A 157 11.01 -15.00 -18.70
C LYS A 157 11.70 -16.20 -18.04
N ILE A 158 12.41 -17.02 -18.81
CA ILE A 158 13.12 -18.21 -18.29
C ILE A 158 14.37 -17.79 -17.49
N ASN A 159 14.97 -16.63 -17.80
CA ASN A 159 16.20 -16.17 -17.15
C ASN A 159 16.01 -15.26 -15.92
N SER A 160 14.80 -14.78 -15.61
CA SER A 160 14.58 -13.94 -14.42
C SER A 160 14.69 -14.70 -13.09
N LYS A 161 14.76 -16.04 -13.12
CA LYS A 161 15.05 -16.86 -11.93
C LYS A 161 16.51 -16.76 -11.45
N PHE A 162 17.41 -16.19 -12.23
CA PHE A 162 18.85 -16.09 -11.91
C PHE A 162 19.26 -14.73 -11.31
N VAL A 163 18.31 -13.83 -11.05
CA VAL A 163 18.55 -12.59 -10.31
C VAL A 163 17.89 -12.73 -8.94
N GLN A 164 18.56 -13.50 -8.06
CA GLN A 164 18.33 -13.50 -6.61
C GLN A 164 19.44 -12.69 -5.94
#